data_AF-A0A318CMU9-F1
#
_entry.id   AF-A0A318CMU9-F1
#
_cell.length_a   1.000
_cell.length_b   1.000
_cell.length_c   1.000
_cell.angle_alpha   90.00
_cell.angle_beta   90.00
_cell.angle_gamma   90.00
#
_symmetry.space_group_name_H-M   'P 1'
#
loop_
_entity.id
_entity.type
_entity.pdbx_description
1 polymer ?
#
loop_
_entity_poly.entity_id
_entity_poly.type
_entity_poly.pdbx_seq_one_letter_code
_entity_poly.pdbx_strand_id
1 'polypeptide(L)'
;MKEHKALNVAIVGGGPGCKAIMEMIFAERLRQLHMKLVGIVDTDPGAVGYRFAQEHGIYTTRDYQDLYKLKGYCQLFCVNFS
;
A
#
# COMPACT_ATOMS: atom_id res chain seq x y z
N MET A 1 11.06 26.47 4.77
CA MET A 1 10.62 25.19 5.35
C MET A 1 10.54 24.17 4.23
N LYS A 2 11.29 23.06 4.29
CA LYS A 2 11.14 21.98 3.29
C LYS A 2 9.84 21.27 3.62
N GLU A 3 8.83 21.40 2.75
CA GLU A 3 7.65 20.54 2.78
C GLU A 3 8.14 19.10 2.62
N HIS A 4 8.04 18.29 3.67
CA HIS A 4 8.21 16.84 3.54
C HIS A 4 7.00 16.32 2.77
N LYS A 5 7.13 16.23 1.45
CA LYS A 5 6.09 15.66 0.58
C LYS A 5 5.80 14.24 1.05
N ALA A 6 4.54 13.97 1.38
CA ALA A 6 4.10 12.63 1.74
C ALA A 6 4.40 11.65 0.60
N LEU A 7 5.01 10.52 0.92
CA LEU A 7 5.34 9.48 -0.05
C LEU A 7 4.08 8.66 -0.33
N ASN A 8 3.55 8.74 -1.55
CA ASN A 8 2.48 7.88 -1.98
C ASN A 8 3.05 6.48 -2.21
N VAL A 9 2.62 5.51 -1.40
CA VAL A 9 3.08 4.13 -1.47
C VAL A 9 1.96 3.26 -2.00
N ALA A 10 2.25 2.41 -2.97
CA ALA A 10 1.37 1.32 -3.36
C ALA A 10 2.07 -0.02 -3.12
N ILE A 11 1.31 -1.03 -2.74
CA ILE A 11 1.84 -2.37 -2.46
C ILE A 11 1.40 -3.35 -3.56
N VAL A 12 2.35 -4.10 -4.13
CA VAL A 12 2.06 -5.24 -4.99
C VAL A 12 2.30 -6.53 -4.20
N GLY A 13 1.28 -7.37 -4.14
CA GLY A 13 1.19 -8.54 -3.27
C GLY A 13 0.43 -8.21 -1.98
N GLY A 14 -0.75 -8.79 -1.81
CA GLY A 14 -1.67 -8.69 -0.68
C GLY A 14 -1.54 -9.81 0.34
N GLY A 15 -0.37 -10.46 0.43
CA GLY A 15 -0.11 -11.54 1.39
C GLY A 15 0.04 -11.08 2.86
N PRO A 16 0.49 -11.97 3.76
CA PRO A 16 0.67 -11.65 5.19
C PRO A 16 1.63 -10.49 5.44
N GLY A 17 2.72 -10.39 4.68
CA GLY A 17 3.69 -9.29 4.79
C GLY A 17 3.08 -7.92 4.49
N CYS A 18 2.16 -7.86 3.52
CA CYS A 18 1.41 -6.64 3.20
C CYS A 18 0.55 -6.18 4.39
N LYS A 19 -0.15 -7.11 5.04
CA LYS A 19 -0.91 -6.81 6.26
C LYS A 19 0.00 -6.30 7.38
N ALA A 20 1.14 -6.95 7.63
CA ALA A 20 2.08 -6.52 8.67
C ALA A 20 2.61 -5.10 8.40
N ILE A 21 2.96 -4.77 7.15
CA ILE A 21 3.39 -3.42 6.77
C ILE A 21 2.27 -2.40 7.02
N MET A 22 1.03 -2.70 6.61
CA MET A 22 -0.11 -1.83 6.89
C MET A 22 -0.31 -1.58 8.38
N GLU A 23 -0.26 -2.63 9.20
CA GLU A 23 -0.38 -2.50 10.66
C GLU A 23 0.73 -1.62 11.23
N MET A 24 1.96 -1.72 10.72
CA MET A 24 3.07 -0.83 11.11
C MET A 24 2.84 0.63 10.70
N ILE A 25 2.29 0.86 9.50
CA ILE A 25 1.94 2.20 9.02
C ILE A 25 0.83 2.80 9.89
N PHE A 26 -0.23 2.03 10.16
CA PHE A 26 -1.36 2.46 10.97
C PHE A 26 -1.03 2.63 12.45
N ALA A 27 -0.12 1.83 12.99
CA ALA A 27 0.43 2.01 14.33
C ALA A 27 1.39 3.21 14.43
N GLU A 28 1.44 4.07 13.41
CA GLU A 28 2.27 5.27 13.32
C GLU A 28 3.78 5.03 13.47
N ARG A 29 4.24 3.76 13.43
CA ARG A 29 5.65 3.39 13.57
C ARG A 29 6.52 3.94 12.42
N LEU A 30 5.88 4.31 11.30
CA LEU A 30 6.50 4.89 10.13
C LEU A 30 6.12 6.37 9.91
N ARG A 31 5.57 7.07 10.93
CA ARG A 31 5.17 8.50 10.82
C ARG A 31 6.29 9.42 10.33
N GLN A 32 7.53 9.12 10.69
CA GLN A 32 8.69 9.89 10.25
C GLN A 32 8.88 9.91 8.72
N LEU A 33 8.40 8.87 8.01
CA LEU A 33 8.49 8.77 6.55
C LEU A 33 7.32 9.44 5.81
N HIS A 34 6.33 10.01 6.53
CA HIS A 34 5.14 10.64 5.95
C HIS A 34 4.52 9.81 4.81
N MET A 35 4.38 8.50 5.02
CA MET A 35 3.84 7.60 3.99
C MET A 35 2.32 7.70 3.91
N LYS A 36 1.80 7.74 2.69
CA LYS A 36 0.37 7.59 2.39
C LYS A 36 0.20 6.34 1.55
N LEU A 37 -0.40 5.30 2.12
CA LEU A 37 -0.77 4.11 1.37
C LEU A 37 -1.92 4.47 0.41
N VAL A 38 -1.64 4.44 -0.90
CA VAL A 38 -2.59 4.84 -1.95
C VAL A 38 -3.24 3.67 -2.65
N GLY A 39 -2.70 2.46 -2.53
CA GLY A 39 -3.39 1.27 -3.02
C GLY A 39 -2.64 -0.05 -2.84
N ILE A 40 -3.38 -1.15 -3.01
CA ILE A 40 -2.87 -2.52 -2.97
C ILE A 40 -3.29 -3.28 -4.21
N VAL A 41 -2.35 -4.04 -4.76
CA VAL A 41 -2.58 -4.90 -5.91
C VAL A 41 -2.34 -6.34 -5.52
N ASP A 42 -3.34 -7.19 -5.73
CA ASP A 42 -3.16 -8.63 -5.72
C ASP A 42 -4.09 -9.26 -6.75
N THR A 43 -3.59 -10.28 -7.45
CA THR A 43 -4.41 -11.08 -8.36
C THR A 43 -5.44 -11.93 -7.62
N ASP A 44 -5.14 -12.33 -6.38
CA ASP A 44 -6.00 -13.09 -5.47
C ASP A 44 -6.79 -12.14 -4.54
N PRO A 45 -8.11 -11.99 -4.74
CA PRO A 45 -8.96 -11.19 -3.84
C PRO A 45 -9.14 -11.81 -2.45
N GLY A 46 -8.76 -13.08 -2.26
CA GLY A 46 -8.76 -13.78 -0.97
C GLY A 46 -7.55 -13.45 -0.10
N ALA A 47 -6.53 -12.80 -0.66
CA ALA A 47 -5.29 -12.48 0.03
C ALA A 47 -5.56 -11.62 1.28
N VAL A 48 -4.88 -11.95 2.38
CA VAL A 48 -5.21 -11.40 3.71
C VAL A 48 -4.98 -9.88 3.80
N GLY A 49 -3.87 -9.39 3.24
CA GLY A 49 -3.59 -7.96 3.12
C GLY A 49 -4.53 -7.27 2.14
N TYR A 50 -4.92 -7.93 1.04
CA TYR A 50 -5.89 -7.37 0.09
C TYR A 50 -7.24 -7.10 0.76
N ARG A 51 -7.80 -8.09 1.46
CA ARG A 51 -9.07 -7.93 2.18
C ARG A 51 -8.97 -6.91 3.32
N PHE A 52 -7.88 -6.96 4.07
CA PHE A 52 -7.64 -5.99 5.13
C PHE A 52 -7.63 -4.55 4.61
N ALA A 53 -7.02 -4.29 3.45
CA ALA A 53 -7.05 -2.99 2.81
C ALA A 53 -8.46 -2.55 2.40
N GLN A 54 -9.28 -3.45 1.85
CA GLN A 54 -10.67 -3.15 1.52
C GLN A 54 -11.48 -2.76 2.77
N GLU A 55 -11.32 -3.50 3.86
CA GLU A 55 -11.99 -3.22 5.14
C GLU A 55 -11.61 -1.85 5.72
N HIS A 56 -10.39 -1.37 5.43
CA HIS A 56 -9.88 -0.07 5.88
C HIS A 56 -10.08 1.06 4.85
N GLY A 57 -10.85 0.83 3.79
CA GLY A 57 -11.16 1.84 2.77
C GLY A 57 -9.98 2.23 1.89
N ILE A 58 -8.93 1.41 1.83
CA ILE A 58 -7.79 1.60 0.93
C ILE A 58 -8.18 1.09 -0.46
N TYR A 59 -7.76 1.81 -1.50
CA TYR A 59 -7.98 1.38 -2.88
C TYR A 59 -7.31 0.03 -3.13
N THR A 60 -8.07 -0.92 -3.66
CA THR A 60 -7.54 -2.20 -4.09
C THR A 60 -7.88 -2.47 -5.55
N THR A 61 -6.96 -3.11 -6.26
CA THR A 61 -7.15 -3.49 -7.66
C THR A 61 -6.46 -4.83 -7.92
N ARG A 62 -6.92 -5.52 -8.96
CA ARG A 62 -6.29 -6.77 -9.41
C ARG A 62 -5.29 -6.55 -10.54
N ASP A 63 -5.23 -5.32 -11.05
CA ASP A 63 -4.35 -4.92 -12.13
C ASP A 63 -3.38 -3.85 -11.66
N TYR A 64 -2.08 -4.16 -11.67
CA TYR A 64 -1.05 -3.21 -11.26
C TYR A 64 -0.99 -1.99 -12.20
N GLN A 65 -1.51 -2.10 -13.42
CA GLN A 65 -1.61 -0.97 -14.35
C GLN A 65 -2.49 0.16 -13.80
N ASP A 66 -3.48 -0.17 -12.98
CA ASP A 66 -4.34 0.83 -12.33
C ASP A 66 -3.57 1.70 -11.34
N LEU A 67 -2.46 1.20 -10.76
CA LEU A 67 -1.62 2.02 -9.89
C LEU A 67 -0.97 3.18 -10.63
N TYR A 68 -0.59 3.00 -11.91
CA TYR A 68 -0.01 4.09 -12.71
C TYR A 68 -1.04 5.17 -13.05
N LYS A 69 -2.34 4.88 -12.93
CA LYS A 69 -3.41 5.86 -13.10
C LYS A 69 -3.57 6.77 -11.87
N LEU A 70 -3.00 6.39 -10.72
CA LEU A 70 -3.01 7.21 -9.51
C LEU A 70 -2.09 8.42 -9.71
N LYS A 71 -2.67 9.63 -9.67
CA LYS A 71 -1.93 10.88 -9.87
C LYS A 71 -0.98 11.15 -8.69
N GLY A 72 0.31 11.29 -8.99
CA GLY A 72 1.37 11.63 -8.05
C GLY A 72 2.38 10.50 -7.90
N TYR A 73 3.67 10.82 -7.92
CA TYR A 73 4.79 9.86 -7.84
C TYR A 73 4.51 8.76 -6.80
N CYS A 74 4.13 7.58 -7.28
CA CYS A 74 3.84 6.45 -6.43
C CYS A 74 5.10 5.60 -6.35
N GLN A 75 5.71 5.53 -5.16
CA GLN A 75 6.80 4.61 -4.91
C GLN A 75 6.19 3.22 -4.68
N LEU A 76 6.40 2.34 -5.65
CA LEU A 76 5.88 0.98 -5.62
C LEU A 76 6.72 0.14 -4.66
N PHE A 77 6.08 -0.41 -3.63
CA PHE A 77 6.66 -1.42 -2.75
C PHE A 77 6.18 -2.80 -3.22
N CYS A 78 7.07 -3.56 -3.87
CA CYS A 78 6.84 -4.99 -4.06
C CYS A 78 7.24 -5.73 -2.78
N VAL A 79 6.27 -6.29 -2.08
CA VAL A 79 6.54 -7.23 -0.98
C VAL A 79 6.38 -8.65 -1.52
N ASN A 80 7.48 -9.21 -2.02
CA ASN A 80 7.58 -10.66 -2.16
C ASN A 80 8.01 -11.22 -0.81
N PHE A 81 7.06 -11.78 -0.07
CA PHE A 81 7.36 -12.74 0.99
C PHE A 81 7.00 -14.11 0.43
N SER A 82 7.90 -14.65 -0.41
CA SER A 82 7.96 -16.09 -0.69
C SER A 82 8.33 -16.85 0.57
#